data_AF-A0A259RWX2-F1
#
_entry.id   AF-A0A259RWX2-F1
#
_cell.length_a   1.000
_cell.length_b   1.000
_cell.length_c   1.000
_cell.angle_alpha   90.00
_cell.angle_beta   90.00
_cell.angle_gamma   90.00
#
_symmetry.space_group_name_H-M   'P 1'
#
loop_
_entity.id
_entity.type
_entity.pdbx_description
1 polymer ?
#
loop_
_entity_poly.entity_id
_entity_poly.type
_entity_poly.pdbx_seq_one_letter_code
_entity_poly.pdbx_strand_id
1 'polypeptide(L)'
;MAFQCLHMMLVGRGDMKTATQIEPAGRAHLLQGQSLAVGFYLNELLMRALHRQEPAPGLFDIYARHLAELAGPSVDFGTVVRGFERDLLAELGVGIDWQSTADTQEPIDPQAQYWLAPEEGILQHRGRGYPVAGNILKAIADNQALADAADRRQARNLLQSLLVPHVGSAPFNSRALWRTQGFVADAAPIWPERTNPEHRIIKLYLFNRALNDEGNGAQNFS
;
A
#
# COMPACT_ATOMS: atom_id res chain seq x y z
N MET A 1 7.63 -13.52 -13.01
CA MET A 1 6.19 -13.33 -12.70
C MET A 1 6.08 -12.16 -11.73
N ALA A 2 4.96 -11.44 -11.68
CA ALA A 2 4.74 -10.45 -10.63
C ALA A 2 4.48 -11.15 -9.29
N PHE A 3 4.75 -10.48 -8.16
CA PHE A 3 4.47 -10.99 -6.79
C PHE A 3 5.19 -12.32 -6.45
N GLN A 4 6.43 -12.44 -6.89
CA GLN A 4 7.32 -13.56 -6.56
C GLN A 4 8.43 -13.08 -5.65
N CYS A 5 8.64 -13.77 -4.54
CA CYS A 5 9.80 -13.54 -3.68
C CYS A 5 11.07 -14.02 -4.41
N LEU A 6 12.12 -13.19 -4.39
CA LEU A 6 13.37 -13.44 -5.10
C LEU A 6 14.56 -13.21 -4.18
N HIS A 7 15.52 -14.13 -4.21
CA HIS A 7 16.88 -13.88 -3.79
C HIS A 7 17.65 -13.30 -4.96
N MET A 8 18.30 -12.16 -4.73
CA MET A 8 19.08 -11.47 -5.75
C MET A 8 20.46 -11.14 -5.23
N MET A 9 21.48 -11.41 -6.05
CA MET A 9 22.80 -10.83 -5.86
C MET A 9 22.96 -9.63 -6.78
N LEU A 10 23.33 -8.50 -6.20
CA LEU A 10 23.46 -7.23 -6.90
C LEU A 10 24.91 -6.75 -6.83
N VAL A 11 25.48 -6.38 -7.98
CA VAL A 11 26.82 -5.78 -8.09
C VAL A 11 26.74 -4.41 -8.77
N GLY A 12 27.75 -3.57 -8.54
CA GLY A 12 27.84 -2.23 -9.13
C GLY A 12 27.90 -1.11 -8.08
N ARG A 13 28.36 0.06 -8.53
CA ARG A 13 28.45 1.30 -7.73
C ARG A 13 27.38 2.28 -8.21
N GLY A 14 26.79 3.04 -7.27
CA GLY A 14 25.73 4.01 -7.56
C GLY A 14 24.33 3.41 -7.58
N ASP A 15 23.38 4.16 -8.14
CA ASP A 15 21.93 3.89 -8.02
C ASP A 15 21.41 2.75 -8.89
N MET A 16 22.18 2.35 -9.91
CA MET A 16 21.81 1.28 -10.82
C MET A 16 22.74 0.09 -10.58
N LYS A 17 22.21 -0.96 -9.96
CA LYS A 17 22.94 -2.22 -9.72
C LYS A 17 22.56 -3.25 -10.77
N THR A 18 23.52 -4.08 -11.14
CA THR A 18 23.33 -5.23 -12.03
C THR A 18 23.03 -6.46 -11.19
N ALA A 19 21.93 -7.15 -11.49
CA ALA A 19 21.63 -8.44 -10.86
C ALA A 19 22.47 -9.55 -11.52
N THR A 20 23.35 -10.18 -10.76
CA THR A 20 24.20 -11.29 -11.24
C THR A 20 23.59 -12.65 -11.00
N GLN A 21 22.70 -12.76 -10.02
CA GLN A 21 21.96 -13.97 -9.70
C GLN A 21 20.56 -13.60 -9.26
N ILE A 22 19.57 -14.35 -9.76
CA ILE A 22 18.15 -14.17 -9.44
C ILE A 22 17.57 -15.56 -9.25
N GLU A 23 17.13 -15.87 -8.03
CA GLU A 23 16.57 -17.16 -7.68
C GLU A 23 15.20 -16.99 -7.00
N PRO A 24 14.21 -17.83 -7.33
CA PRO A 24 12.95 -17.88 -6.58
C PRO A 24 13.19 -18.23 -5.11
N ALA A 25 12.73 -17.37 -4.21
CA ALA A 25 12.72 -17.62 -2.77
C ALA A 25 11.33 -18.07 -2.33
N GLY A 26 10.86 -19.18 -2.91
CA GLY A 26 9.53 -19.75 -2.64
C GLY A 26 8.57 -19.64 -3.82
N ARG A 27 7.28 -19.90 -3.55
CA ARG A 27 6.21 -19.89 -4.56
C ARG A 27 5.73 -18.46 -4.81
N ALA A 28 5.38 -18.17 -6.06
CA ALA A 28 4.75 -16.91 -6.40
C ALA A 28 3.31 -16.86 -5.86
N HIS A 29 2.86 -15.68 -5.44
CA HIS A 29 1.46 -15.44 -5.15
C HIS A 29 0.69 -15.26 -6.46
N LEU A 30 -0.21 -16.19 -6.76
CA LEU A 30 -1.04 -16.14 -7.96
C LEU A 30 -2.24 -15.23 -7.75
N LEU A 31 -2.02 -13.91 -7.84
CA LEU A 31 -3.08 -12.92 -7.72
C LEU A 31 -3.82 -12.75 -9.06
N GLN A 32 -5.15 -12.72 -9.00
CA GLN A 32 -6.02 -12.52 -10.16
C GLN A 32 -7.13 -11.52 -9.84
N GLY A 33 -7.75 -10.95 -10.88
CA GLY A 33 -8.90 -10.04 -10.75
C GLY A 33 -8.67 -8.91 -9.75
N GLN A 34 -9.52 -8.85 -8.73
CA GLN A 34 -9.47 -7.85 -7.67
C GLN A 34 -8.21 -7.96 -6.80
N SER A 35 -7.76 -9.17 -6.43
CA SER A 35 -6.51 -9.38 -5.69
C SER A 35 -5.30 -8.80 -6.43
N LEU A 36 -5.26 -8.96 -7.75
CA LEU A 36 -4.18 -8.42 -8.58
C LEU A 36 -4.19 -6.88 -8.58
N ALA A 37 -5.37 -6.27 -8.69
CA ALA A 37 -5.52 -4.82 -8.65
C ALA A 37 -5.09 -4.23 -7.29
N VAL A 38 -5.41 -4.92 -6.19
CA VAL A 38 -4.98 -4.55 -4.84
C VAL A 38 -3.47 -4.72 -4.70
N GLY A 39 -2.89 -5.84 -5.15
CA GLY A 39 -1.43 -6.04 -5.11
C GLY A 39 -0.65 -4.92 -5.81
N PHE A 40 -1.14 -4.43 -6.95
CA PHE A 40 -0.52 -3.28 -7.62
C PHE A 40 -0.68 -1.96 -6.86
N TYR A 41 -1.78 -1.78 -6.13
CA TYR A 41 -1.93 -0.63 -5.23
C TYR A 41 -0.90 -0.67 -4.10
N LEU A 42 -0.72 -1.82 -3.45
CA LEU A 42 0.29 -1.97 -2.40
C LEU A 42 1.70 -1.66 -2.93
N ASN A 43 2.04 -2.13 -4.14
CA ASN A 43 3.30 -1.81 -4.80
C ASN A 43 3.49 -0.31 -5.01
N GLU A 44 2.46 0.35 -5.54
CA GLU A 44 2.54 1.79 -5.80
C GLU A 44 2.67 2.58 -4.50
N LEU A 45 2.03 2.12 -3.42
CA LEU A 45 2.15 2.76 -2.11
C LEU A 45 3.57 2.65 -1.56
N LEU A 46 4.18 1.46 -1.62
CA LEU A 46 5.58 1.26 -1.23
C LEU A 46 6.56 2.07 -2.07
N MET A 47 6.36 2.11 -3.39
CA MET A 47 7.24 2.86 -4.29
C MET A 47 7.22 4.38 -4.02
N ARG A 48 6.13 4.89 -3.44
CA ARG A 48 6.02 6.31 -3.05
C ARG A 48 6.52 6.58 -1.64
N ALA A 49 6.29 5.63 -0.74
CA ALA A 49 6.67 5.74 0.67
C ALA A 49 8.18 5.55 0.89
N LEU A 50 8.82 4.68 0.12
CA LEU A 50 10.23 4.32 0.32
C LEU A 50 11.18 5.25 -0.42
N HIS A 51 12.20 5.73 0.28
CA HIS A 51 13.35 6.38 -0.34
C HIS A 51 14.26 5.37 -1.04
N ARG A 52 14.91 5.81 -2.14
CA ARG A 52 15.86 4.96 -2.88
C ARG A 52 17.02 4.61 -1.93
N GLN A 53 17.21 3.31 -1.68
CA GLN A 53 18.33 2.70 -0.93
C GLN A 53 18.20 2.66 0.60
N GLU A 54 17.04 2.96 1.17
CA GLU A 54 16.82 2.78 2.61
C GLU A 54 16.38 1.33 2.90
N PRO A 55 17.11 0.56 3.71
CA PRO A 55 16.70 -0.79 4.08
C PRO A 55 15.43 -0.75 4.93
N ALA A 56 14.38 -1.44 4.49
CA ALA A 56 13.12 -1.57 5.22
C ALA A 56 12.69 -3.05 5.35
N PRO A 57 13.43 -3.87 6.13
CA PRO A 57 13.13 -5.30 6.25
C PRO A 57 11.74 -5.57 6.87
N GLY A 58 11.28 -4.76 7.83
CA GLY A 58 9.95 -4.89 8.42
C GLY A 58 8.82 -4.72 7.38
N LEU A 59 8.96 -3.72 6.51
CA LEU A 59 8.02 -3.50 5.40
C LEU A 59 7.98 -4.66 4.40
N PHE A 60 9.10 -5.37 4.20
CA PHE A 60 9.11 -6.56 3.34
C PHE A 60 8.23 -7.66 3.91
N ASP A 61 8.35 -7.95 5.20
CA ASP A 61 7.56 -8.99 5.88
C ASP A 61 6.06 -8.61 5.95
N ILE A 62 5.76 -7.34 6.25
CA ILE A 62 4.40 -6.79 6.20
C ILE A 62 3.80 -7.00 4.81
N TYR A 63 4.53 -6.60 3.76
CA TYR A 63 4.07 -6.75 2.39
C TYR A 63 3.85 -8.22 2.00
N ALA A 64 4.77 -9.12 2.34
CA ALA A 64 4.63 -10.55 2.06
C ALA A 64 3.40 -11.16 2.75
N ARG A 65 3.13 -10.79 4.01
CA ARG A 65 1.93 -11.24 4.73
C ARG A 65 0.65 -10.78 4.02
N HIS A 66 0.56 -9.52 3.63
CA HIS A 66 -0.61 -8.98 2.92
C HIS A 66 -0.80 -9.61 1.53
N LEU A 67 0.28 -9.94 0.81
CA LEU A 67 0.17 -10.72 -0.44
C LEU A 67 -0.38 -12.13 -0.21
N ALA A 68 -0.01 -12.78 0.90
CA ALA A 68 -0.54 -14.09 1.26
C ALA A 68 -2.05 -14.01 1.56
N GLU A 69 -2.49 -12.97 2.27
CA GLU A 69 -3.92 -12.70 2.52
C GLU A 69 -4.70 -12.51 1.21
N LEU A 70 -4.16 -11.75 0.24
CA LEU A 70 -4.77 -11.54 -1.08
C LEU A 70 -4.87 -12.80 -1.94
N ALA A 71 -4.01 -13.80 -1.70
CA ALA A 71 -4.01 -15.07 -2.40
C ALA A 71 -5.00 -16.08 -1.78
N GLY A 72 -5.65 -15.74 -0.66
CA GLY A 72 -6.64 -16.58 0.01
C GLY A 72 -7.96 -16.73 -0.77
N PRO A 73 -8.77 -17.74 -0.43
CA PRO A 73 -10.02 -18.06 -1.14
C PRO A 73 -11.20 -17.12 -0.82
N SER A 74 -11.11 -16.31 0.25
CA SER A 74 -12.17 -15.40 0.67
C SER A 74 -11.53 -14.14 1.26
N VAL A 75 -11.34 -13.14 0.39
CA VAL A 75 -10.59 -11.93 0.71
C VAL A 75 -11.57 -10.78 0.90
N ASP A 76 -11.57 -10.18 2.10
CA ASP A 76 -12.11 -8.84 2.26
C ASP A 76 -11.01 -7.83 1.90
N PHE A 77 -11.08 -7.33 0.67
CA PHE A 77 -10.05 -6.43 0.20
C PHE A 77 -10.03 -5.10 0.93
N GLY A 78 -11.18 -4.64 1.45
CA GLY A 78 -11.23 -3.42 2.26
C GLY A 78 -10.33 -3.58 3.48
N THR A 79 -10.55 -4.66 4.22
CA THR A 79 -9.76 -5.03 5.41
C THR A 79 -8.28 -5.15 5.10
N VAL A 80 -7.89 -5.93 4.08
CA VAL A 80 -6.47 -6.11 3.72
C VAL A 80 -5.81 -4.78 3.40
N VAL A 81 -6.48 -3.93 2.63
CA VAL A 81 -5.93 -2.62 2.26
C VAL A 81 -5.81 -1.71 3.48
N ARG A 82 -6.83 -1.64 4.34
CA ARG A 82 -6.77 -0.80 5.56
C ARG A 82 -5.66 -1.29 6.50
N GLY A 83 -5.53 -2.62 6.67
CA GLY A 83 -4.47 -3.23 7.48
C GLY A 83 -3.08 -2.88 6.95
N PHE A 84 -2.85 -3.01 5.63
CA PHE A 84 -1.57 -2.66 5.02
C PHE A 84 -1.24 -1.19 5.20
N GLU A 85 -2.21 -0.30 5.01
CA GLU A 85 -2.00 1.14 5.17
C GLU A 85 -1.68 1.53 6.61
N ARG A 86 -2.36 0.91 7.58
CA ARG A 86 -2.05 1.07 9.01
C ARG A 86 -0.63 0.60 9.33
N ASP A 87 -0.26 -0.59 8.86
CA ASP A 87 1.07 -1.17 9.12
C ASP A 87 2.17 -0.33 8.45
N LEU A 88 1.93 0.18 7.25
CA LEU A 88 2.83 1.10 6.56
C LEU A 88 3.01 2.41 7.34
N LEU A 89 1.91 2.99 7.88
CA LEU A 89 1.99 4.19 8.70
C LEU A 89 2.91 3.98 9.92
N ALA A 90 2.80 2.82 10.59
CA ALA A 90 3.66 2.49 11.71
C ALA A 90 5.14 2.43 11.32
N GLU A 91 5.47 1.80 10.19
CA GLU A 91 6.84 1.74 9.65
C GLU A 91 7.37 3.11 9.19
N LEU A 92 6.48 4.02 8.78
CA LEU A 92 6.80 5.41 8.47
C LEU A 92 6.98 6.29 9.72
N GLY A 93 6.87 5.71 10.93
CA GLY A 93 7.04 6.41 12.20
C GLY A 93 5.78 7.11 12.72
N VAL A 94 4.62 6.85 12.12
CA VAL A 94 3.33 7.36 12.62
C VAL A 94 2.88 6.48 13.79
N GLY A 95 3.33 6.85 14.99
CA GLY A 95 3.12 6.11 16.24
C GLY A 95 1.71 6.26 16.83
N ILE A 96 0.69 5.80 16.11
CA ILE A 96 -0.69 5.75 16.64
C ILE A 96 -0.87 4.47 17.45
N ASP A 97 -1.18 4.62 18.73
CA ASP A 97 -1.78 3.53 19.51
C ASP A 97 -3.24 3.36 19.10
N TRP A 98 -3.57 2.20 18.54
CA TRP A 98 -4.92 1.89 18.07
C TRP A 98 -5.82 1.27 19.15
N GLN A 99 -5.28 0.98 20.33
CA GLN A 99 -5.99 0.29 21.42
C GLN A 99 -6.40 1.22 22.56
N SER A 100 -5.70 2.35 22.73
CA SER A 100 -5.97 3.34 23.79
C SER A 100 -5.99 4.77 23.27
N THR A 101 -6.64 5.65 24.03
CA THR A 101 -6.56 7.09 23.82
C THR A 101 -5.23 7.66 24.32
N ALA A 102 -4.70 8.65 23.63
CA ALA A 102 -3.48 9.34 24.04
C ALA A 102 -3.71 10.28 25.22
N ASP A 103 -4.88 10.93 25.30
CA ASP A 103 -5.21 11.92 26.34
C ASP A 103 -5.62 11.29 27.67
N THR A 104 -6.47 10.27 27.65
CA THR A 104 -6.96 9.61 28.88
C THR A 104 -6.28 8.29 29.20
N GLN A 105 -5.53 7.70 28.25
CA GLN A 105 -4.94 6.36 28.39
C GLN A 105 -5.99 5.26 28.63
N GLU A 106 -7.23 5.50 28.20
CA GLU A 106 -8.33 4.55 28.34
C GLU A 106 -8.47 3.69 27.07
N PRO A 107 -8.90 2.43 27.18
CA PRO A 107 -9.16 1.60 26.02
C PRO A 107 -10.23 2.20 25.10
N ILE A 108 -10.09 1.99 23.79
CA ILE A 108 -11.11 2.38 22.82
C ILE A 108 -12.41 1.59 23.04
N ASP A 109 -13.49 2.31 23.34
CA ASP A 109 -14.85 1.79 23.40
C ASP A 109 -15.48 1.82 22.00
N PRO A 110 -15.91 0.68 21.44
CA PRO A 110 -16.53 0.65 20.11
C PRO A 110 -17.79 1.52 19.97
N GLN A 111 -18.47 1.85 21.07
CA GLN A 111 -19.70 2.66 21.06
C GLN A 111 -19.45 4.17 21.21
N ALA A 112 -18.21 4.59 21.48
CA ALA A 112 -17.85 5.99 21.67
C ALA A 112 -17.38 6.68 20.38
N GLN A 113 -17.27 8.01 20.44
CA GLN A 113 -16.72 8.86 19.37
C GLN A 113 -15.37 9.41 19.80
N TYR A 114 -14.44 9.46 18.85
CA TYR A 114 -13.05 9.88 19.06
C TYR A 114 -12.61 10.88 17.99
N TRP A 115 -11.47 11.50 18.24
CA TRP A 115 -10.78 12.35 17.26
C TRP A 115 -9.37 11.82 17.05
N LEU A 116 -9.01 11.54 15.80
CA LEU A 116 -7.66 11.12 15.45
C LEU A 116 -6.87 12.31 14.92
N ALA A 117 -5.81 12.67 15.64
CA ALA A 117 -4.82 13.67 15.24
C ALA A 117 -3.53 12.97 14.78
N PRO A 118 -2.93 13.36 13.64
CA PRO A 118 -1.72 12.70 13.13
C PRO A 118 -0.55 12.67 14.11
N GLU A 119 -0.34 13.73 14.89
CA GLU A 119 0.79 13.86 15.82
C GLU A 119 0.43 13.51 17.27
N GLU A 120 -0.86 13.55 17.63
CA GLU A 120 -1.32 13.33 19.01
C GLU A 120 -1.90 11.93 19.23
N GLY A 121 -2.30 11.22 18.16
CA GLY A 121 -2.96 9.92 18.24
C GLY A 121 -4.48 10.03 18.38
N ILE A 122 -5.08 9.08 19.09
CA ILE A 122 -6.54 8.98 19.27
C ILE A 122 -6.93 9.73 20.55
N LEU A 123 -7.88 10.65 20.48
CA LEU A 123 -8.31 11.50 21.60
C LEU A 123 -9.77 11.22 21.96
N GLN A 124 -10.05 11.05 23.26
CA GLN A 124 -11.42 10.90 23.79
C GLN A 124 -12.20 12.22 23.66
N HIS A 125 -11.55 13.33 24.02
CA HIS A 125 -12.20 14.63 24.04
C HIS A 125 -12.09 15.32 22.69
N ARG A 126 -13.11 16.12 22.37
CA ARG A 126 -13.17 16.85 21.10
C ARG A 126 -11.95 17.75 20.93
N GLY A 127 -11.06 17.35 20.04
CA GLY A 127 -9.79 18.03 19.73
C GLY A 127 -9.68 18.48 18.28
N ARG A 128 -8.45 18.81 17.87
CA ARG A 128 -8.08 18.95 16.45
C ARG A 128 -7.89 17.54 15.93
N GLY A 129 -8.65 17.12 14.92
CA GLY A 129 -8.51 15.77 14.38
C GLY A 129 -9.70 15.35 13.55
N TYR A 130 -9.54 14.21 12.86
CA TYR A 130 -10.60 13.60 12.10
C TYR A 130 -11.57 12.86 13.05
N PRO A 131 -12.88 13.19 13.07
CA PRO A 131 -13.84 12.48 13.90
C PRO A 131 -14.03 11.04 13.41
N VAL A 132 -13.97 10.08 14.33
CA VAL A 132 -14.05 8.65 14.02
C VAL A 132 -14.76 7.89 15.14
N ALA A 133 -15.62 6.94 14.76
CA ALA A 133 -16.30 6.05 15.70
C ALA A 133 -15.34 4.97 16.23
N GLY A 134 -15.50 4.59 17.50
CA GLY A 134 -14.64 3.60 18.16
C GLY A 134 -14.67 2.23 17.49
N ASN A 135 -15.82 1.80 16.95
CA ASN A 135 -15.96 0.53 16.23
C ASN A 135 -15.05 0.49 14.98
N ILE A 136 -14.85 1.62 14.30
CA ILE A 136 -13.98 1.74 13.14
C ILE A 136 -12.50 1.65 13.56
N LEU A 137 -12.13 2.33 14.65
CA LEU A 137 -10.78 2.24 15.20
C LEU A 137 -10.44 0.80 15.59
N LYS A 138 -11.34 0.11 16.30
CA LYS A 138 -11.23 -1.31 16.64
C LYS A 138 -11.10 -2.19 15.39
N ALA A 139 -11.96 -1.98 14.39
CA ALA A 139 -11.90 -2.77 13.16
C ALA A 139 -10.58 -2.57 12.41
N ILE A 140 -10.05 -1.34 12.37
CA ILE A 140 -8.71 -1.06 11.82
C ILE A 140 -7.64 -1.75 12.66
N ALA A 141 -7.70 -1.67 14.00
CA ALA A 141 -6.72 -2.26 14.92
C ALA A 141 -6.65 -3.80 14.81
N ASP A 142 -7.81 -4.43 14.66
CA ASP A 142 -7.94 -5.89 14.72
C ASP A 142 -8.01 -6.54 13.33
N ASN A 143 -7.83 -5.76 12.25
CA ASN A 143 -7.98 -6.20 10.86
C ASN A 143 -9.33 -6.90 10.62
N GLN A 144 -10.43 -6.25 11.02
CA GLN A 144 -11.79 -6.78 10.87
C GLN A 144 -12.57 -6.06 9.77
N ALA A 145 -13.47 -6.82 9.14
CA ALA A 145 -14.38 -6.28 8.13
C ALA A 145 -15.42 -5.36 8.77
N LEU A 146 -15.65 -4.21 8.12
CA LEU A 146 -16.71 -3.27 8.48
C LEU A 146 -17.96 -3.59 7.65
N ALA A 147 -19.09 -3.83 8.32
CA ALA A 147 -20.35 -4.20 7.67
C ALA A 147 -20.98 -3.03 6.91
N ASP A 148 -20.89 -1.82 7.48
CA ASP A 148 -21.54 -0.63 6.93
C ASP A 148 -20.67 0.09 5.90
N ALA A 149 -21.28 0.47 4.78
CA ALA A 149 -20.59 1.21 3.73
C ALA A 149 -20.14 2.61 4.20
N ALA A 150 -20.85 3.20 5.16
CA ALA A 150 -20.47 4.47 5.78
C ALA A 150 -19.17 4.32 6.58
N ASP A 151 -19.08 3.27 7.40
CA ASP A 151 -17.91 2.96 8.21
C ASP A 151 -16.70 2.63 7.35
N ARG A 152 -16.87 1.82 6.29
CA ARG A 152 -15.81 1.58 5.29
C ARG A 152 -15.32 2.88 4.65
N ARG A 153 -16.23 3.81 4.35
CA ARG A 153 -15.84 5.14 3.82
C ARG A 153 -15.05 5.95 4.83
N GLN A 154 -15.49 6.00 6.08
CA GLN A 154 -14.82 6.76 7.12
C GLN A 154 -13.44 6.17 7.45
N ALA A 155 -13.30 4.85 7.56
CA ALA A 155 -12.02 4.16 7.76
C ALA A 155 -10.99 4.50 6.68
N ARG A 156 -11.43 4.50 5.42
CA ARG A 156 -10.56 4.87 4.31
C ARG A 156 -10.16 6.34 4.34
N ASN A 157 -11.13 7.25 4.54
CA ASN A 157 -10.84 8.69 4.59
C ASN A 157 -9.83 9.01 5.69
N LEU A 158 -10.00 8.36 6.85
CA LEU A 158 -9.09 8.48 7.98
C LEU A 158 -7.66 8.06 7.61
N LEU A 159 -7.45 6.81 7.20
CA LEU A 159 -6.10 6.32 6.88
C LEU A 159 -5.46 7.08 5.72
N GLN A 160 -6.27 7.48 4.74
CA GLN A 160 -5.76 8.32 3.67
C GLN A 160 -5.27 9.68 4.18
N SER A 161 -6.02 10.33 5.07
CA SER A 161 -5.60 11.63 5.63
C SER A 161 -4.25 11.54 6.35
N LEU A 162 -3.95 10.38 6.93
CA LEU A 162 -2.66 10.07 7.56
C LEU A 162 -1.57 9.75 6.56
N LEU A 163 -1.89 9.07 5.46
CA LEU A 163 -0.89 8.67 4.44
C LEU A 163 -0.46 9.81 3.51
N VAL A 164 -1.37 10.72 3.15
CA VAL A 164 -1.13 11.78 2.15
C VAL A 164 0.16 12.58 2.41
N PRO A 165 0.51 12.98 3.66
CA PRO A 165 1.78 13.65 3.95
C PRO A 165 3.03 12.84 3.56
N HIS A 166 2.96 11.51 3.56
CA HIS A 166 4.11 10.63 3.33
C HIS A 166 4.21 10.12 1.88
N VAL A 167 3.07 9.89 1.23
CA VAL A 167 3.03 9.28 -0.13
C VAL A 167 2.64 10.27 -1.23
N GLY A 168 2.41 11.53 -0.84
CA GLY A 168 1.98 12.61 -1.73
C GLY A 168 0.50 12.54 -2.12
N SER A 169 0.05 13.62 -2.74
CA SER A 169 -1.36 13.81 -3.13
C SER A 169 -1.66 13.38 -4.57
N ALA A 170 -0.65 13.02 -5.36
CA ALA A 170 -0.83 12.60 -6.74
C ALA A 170 -1.73 11.35 -6.83
N PRO A 171 -2.60 11.21 -7.85
CA PRO A 171 -3.42 10.02 -8.04
C PRO A 171 -2.59 8.75 -8.19
N PHE A 172 -3.08 7.66 -7.61
CA PHE A 172 -2.56 6.31 -7.82
C PHE A 172 -2.97 5.76 -9.19
N ASN A 173 -2.01 5.35 -10.01
CA ASN A 173 -2.26 4.75 -11.33
C ASN A 173 -2.95 3.38 -11.21
N SER A 174 -2.61 2.62 -10.16
CA SER A 174 -3.23 1.34 -9.81
C SER A 174 -4.75 1.43 -9.66
N ARG A 175 -5.30 2.59 -9.29
CA ARG A 175 -6.75 2.79 -9.13
C ARG A 175 -7.55 2.56 -10.41
N ALA A 176 -6.96 2.82 -11.59
CA ALA A 176 -7.63 2.55 -12.86
C ALA A 176 -8.01 1.06 -13.00
N LEU A 177 -7.20 0.16 -12.45
CA LEU A 177 -7.41 -1.28 -12.51
C LEU A 177 -8.60 -1.72 -11.64
N TRP A 178 -8.89 -1.01 -10.55
CA TRP A 178 -9.98 -1.36 -9.63
C TRP A 178 -11.35 -1.20 -10.32
N ARG A 179 -11.51 -0.12 -11.12
CA ARG A 179 -12.73 0.11 -11.92
C ARG A 179 -12.95 -1.00 -12.94
N THR A 180 -11.89 -1.42 -13.63
CA THR A 180 -11.96 -2.48 -14.64
C THR A 180 -12.27 -3.85 -14.04
N GLN A 181 -11.88 -4.10 -12.78
CA GLN A 181 -12.09 -5.36 -12.07
C GLN A 181 -13.36 -5.36 -11.19
N GLY A 182 -14.29 -4.41 -11.40
CA GLY A 182 -15.60 -4.40 -10.73
C GLY A 182 -15.56 -4.14 -9.23
N PHE A 183 -14.54 -3.44 -8.73
CA PHE A 183 -14.42 -3.15 -7.30
C PHE A 183 -15.54 -2.23 -6.79
N VAL A 184 -16.03 -2.49 -5.58
CA VAL A 184 -16.95 -1.58 -4.90
C VAL A 184 -16.19 -0.31 -4.52
N ALA A 185 -16.77 0.85 -4.83
CA ALA A 185 -16.14 2.15 -4.65
C ALA A 185 -15.74 2.45 -3.20
N ASP A 186 -16.27 1.72 -2.22
CA ASP A 186 -16.08 1.94 -0.79
C ASP A 186 -14.84 1.26 -0.18
N ALA A 187 -14.11 0.44 -0.94
CA ALA A 187 -12.78 -0.05 -0.58
C ALA A 187 -11.66 0.65 -1.37
N ALA A 188 -11.98 1.34 -2.48
CA ALA A 188 -11.01 1.97 -3.35
C ALA A 188 -10.38 3.24 -2.75
N PRO A 189 -9.06 3.44 -2.81
CA PRO A 189 -8.38 4.65 -2.33
C PRO A 189 -8.98 5.99 -2.86
N ILE A 190 -9.18 7.03 -2.02
CA ILE A 190 -9.81 8.34 -2.40
C ILE A 190 -8.80 9.42 -2.85
N TRP A 191 -8.06 9.24 -3.94
CA TRP A 191 -7.16 10.31 -4.46
C TRP A 191 -7.85 11.13 -5.57
N PRO A 192 -7.56 12.44 -5.72
CA PRO A 192 -8.14 13.25 -6.81
C PRO A 192 -7.78 12.64 -8.17
N GLU A 193 -8.70 12.65 -9.13
CA GLU A 193 -8.41 12.16 -10.48
C GLU A 193 -7.24 12.94 -11.10
N ARG A 194 -6.49 12.29 -11.99
CA ARG A 194 -5.41 12.95 -12.73
C ARG A 194 -6.08 13.93 -13.70
N THR A 195 -6.24 15.19 -13.29
CA THR A 195 -6.77 16.26 -14.13
C THR A 195 -5.71 16.70 -15.13
N ASN A 196 -5.37 15.82 -16.07
CA ASN A 196 -4.70 16.22 -17.29
C ASN A 196 -5.14 15.28 -18.45
N PRO A 197 -5.91 15.78 -19.44
CA PRO A 197 -6.42 14.97 -20.55
C PRO A 197 -5.35 14.51 -21.55
N GLU A 198 -4.10 14.96 -21.44
CA GLU A 198 -3.04 14.74 -22.45
C GLU A 198 -2.26 13.42 -22.28
N HIS A 199 -2.41 12.66 -21.18
CA HIS A 199 -1.66 11.42 -20.98
C HIS A 199 -2.56 10.19 -20.92
N ARG A 200 -3.17 9.87 -22.07
CA ARG A 200 -3.63 8.50 -22.37
C ARG A 200 -2.38 7.64 -22.60
N ILE A 201 -2.33 6.50 -21.92
CA ILE A 201 -1.23 5.50 -21.92
C ILE A 201 -0.08 5.85 -20.95
N ILE A 202 -0.36 5.82 -19.64
CA ILE A 202 0.70 5.47 -18.68
C ILE A 202 0.93 3.97 -18.86
N LYS A 203 2.01 3.65 -19.57
CA LYS A 203 2.56 2.30 -19.70
C LYS A 203 2.64 1.69 -18.31
N LEU A 204 1.87 0.62 -18.09
CA LEU A 204 1.97 -0.27 -16.95
C LEU A 204 3.33 -1.00 -17.04
N TYR A 205 4.43 -0.30 -16.77
CA TYR A 205 5.74 -0.91 -16.57
C TYR A 205 5.80 -1.45 -15.14
N LEU A 206 5.01 -2.47 -14.88
CA LEU A 206 5.34 -3.44 -13.84
C LEU A 206 6.24 -4.47 -14.50
N PHE A 207 7.54 -4.18 -14.43
CA PHE A 207 8.65 -5.12 -14.59
C PHE A 207 8.50 -6.14 -15.74
N ASN A 208 8.59 -5.69 -17.00
CA ASN A 208 9.31 -6.45 -18.04
C ASN A 208 9.57 -5.66 -19.34
N ARG A 209 10.75 -5.95 -19.90
CA ARG A 209 11.19 -5.88 -21.32
C ARG A 209 11.99 -4.67 -21.82
N ALA A 210 13.25 -4.92 -22.19
CA ALA A 210 13.75 -4.96 -23.59
C ALA A 210 15.28 -5.25 -23.56
N LEU A 211 15.74 -6.46 -23.86
CA LEU A 211 16.13 -6.91 -25.22
C LEU A 211 15.36 -6.23 -26.36
N ASN A 212 16.12 -5.57 -27.25
CA ASN A 212 16.13 -5.91 -28.67
C ASN A 212 17.43 -5.46 -29.35
N ASP A 213 18.03 -6.45 -30.00
CA ASP A 213 18.85 -6.46 -31.22
C ASP A 213 20.19 -5.71 -31.25
N GLU A 214 21.20 -6.56 -31.06
CA GLU A 214 22.46 -6.55 -31.81
C GLU A 214 22.28 -6.31 -33.31
N GLY A 215 23.29 -5.67 -33.89
CA GLY A 215 23.66 -5.89 -35.28
C GLY A 215 24.32 -4.68 -35.93
N ASN A 216 25.66 -4.59 -35.88
CA ASN A 216 26.55 -4.57 -37.05
C ASN A 216 27.94 -3.95 -36.76
N GLY A 217 29.00 -4.60 -37.23
CA GLY A 217 30.37 -4.06 -37.35
C GLY A 217 31.42 -4.76 -36.48
N ALA A 218 31.95 -5.92 -36.88
CA ALA A 218 33.14 -6.04 -37.74
C ALA A 218 34.43 -5.54 -37.04
N GLN A 219 35.30 -6.46 -36.62
CA GLN A 219 36.56 -6.83 -37.31
C GLN A 219 37.73 -5.85 -37.11
N ASN A 220 38.84 -6.45 -36.64
CA ASN A 220 40.25 -6.20 -36.96
C ASN A 220 41.08 -5.14 -36.23
N PHE A 221 42.37 -5.54 -36.12
CA PHE A 221 43.63 -4.83 -35.82
C PHE A 221 43.95 -4.68 -34.32
N SER A 222 45.05 -5.21 -33.79
CA SER A 222 46.22 -5.96 -34.33
C SER A 222 46.87 -6.75 -33.20
#